data_AF-A0A7C3WDW1-F1
#
_entry.id   AF-A0A7C3WDW1-F1
#
_cell.length_a   1.000
_cell.length_b   1.000
_cell.length_c   1.000
_cell.angle_alpha   90.00
_cell.angle_beta   90.00
_cell.angle_gamma   90.00
#
_symmetry.space_group_name_H-M   'P 1'
#
loop_
_entity.id
_entity.type
_entity.pdbx_description
1 polymer ?
#
loop_
_entity_poly.entity_id
_entity_poly.type
_entity_poly.pdbx_seq_one_letter_code
_entity_poly.pdbx_strand_id
1 'polypeptide(L)'
;LSEPAEMAVHALEDLDPNFAAAVQPGDVIVAGRNWGCGSSREQAVICLKAAGVGAVIAVSFARIFYRNAINNGLPAIVCPAAVAALEQGQQVEVDLAAAEIRCAAGVFPFPPFPPSVQRILTEGGLIPYLKQLLAAERL
;
A
#
# COMPACT_ATOMS: atom_id res chain seq x y z
N LEU A 1 4.98 -11.74 17.88
CA LEU A 1 5.32 -10.40 17.37
C LEU A 1 4.09 -9.52 17.55
N SER A 2 4.16 -8.55 18.46
CA SER A 2 3.07 -7.58 18.68
C SER A 2 3.47 -6.18 18.23
N GLU A 3 4.77 -5.86 18.26
CA GLU A 3 5.27 -4.54 17.89
C GLU A 3 5.48 -4.43 16.37
N PRO A 4 4.99 -3.36 15.72
CA PRO A 4 5.16 -3.15 14.28
C PRO A 4 6.62 -3.20 13.80
N ALA A 5 7.55 -2.64 14.58
CA ALA A 5 8.97 -2.66 14.26
C ALA A 5 9.56 -4.08 14.26
N GLU A 6 9.12 -4.94 15.18
CA GLU A 6 9.53 -6.36 15.19
C GLU A 6 8.91 -7.14 14.03
N MET A 7 7.71 -6.76 13.58
CA MET A 7 7.10 -7.40 12.40
C MET A 7 7.83 -7.00 11.12
N ALA A 8 8.24 -5.74 10.99
CA ALA A 8 8.86 -5.19 9.78
C ALA A 8 10.09 -5.97 9.31
N VAL A 9 10.92 -6.48 10.23
CA VAL A 9 12.14 -7.24 9.88
C VAL A 9 11.86 -8.60 9.24
N HIS A 10 10.60 -9.07 9.32
CA HIS A 10 10.13 -10.32 8.72
C HIS A 10 9.26 -10.08 7.47
N ALA A 11 9.23 -8.86 6.94
CA ALA A 11 8.44 -8.53 5.75
C ALA A 11 8.88 -9.35 4.54
N LEU A 12 7.96 -10.14 3.98
CA LEU A 12 8.14 -10.97 2.78
C LEU A 12 9.32 -11.95 2.83
N GLU A 13 9.81 -12.31 4.03
CA GLU A 13 11.01 -13.13 4.22
C GLU A 13 10.94 -14.52 3.58
N ASP A 14 9.73 -15.05 3.40
CA ASP A 14 9.45 -16.33 2.75
C ASP A 14 9.57 -16.26 1.22
N LEU A 15 9.37 -15.08 0.64
CA LEU A 15 9.50 -14.81 -0.80
C LEU A 15 10.87 -14.25 -1.17
N ASP A 16 11.36 -13.29 -0.39
CA ASP A 16 12.67 -12.67 -0.54
C ASP A 16 13.27 -12.38 0.84
N PRO A 17 14.26 -13.18 1.30
CA PRO A 17 14.87 -13.01 2.62
C PRO A 17 15.65 -11.70 2.76
N ASN A 18 15.94 -10.99 1.66
CA ASN A 18 16.64 -9.70 1.70
C ASN A 18 15.69 -8.51 1.67
N PHE A 19 14.38 -8.72 1.50
CA PHE A 19 13.41 -7.65 1.29
C PHE A 19 13.47 -6.60 2.41
N ALA A 20 13.36 -7.05 3.67
CA ALA A 20 13.32 -6.15 4.82
C ALA A 20 14.61 -5.33 5.01
N ALA A 21 15.76 -5.84 4.54
CA ALA A 21 17.03 -5.13 4.61
C ALA A 21 17.22 -4.14 3.44
N ALA A 22 16.57 -4.40 2.30
CA ALA A 22 16.73 -3.62 1.08
C ALA A 22 15.71 -2.47 0.97
N VAL A 23 14.47 -2.71 1.41
CA VAL A 23 13.36 -1.77 1.27
C VAL A 23 13.65 -0.44 1.96
N GLN A 24 13.38 0.66 1.27
CA GLN A 24 13.52 2.02 1.78
C GLN A 24 12.15 2.67 2.00
N PRO A 25 12.04 3.65 2.91
CA PRO A 25 10.82 4.42 3.08
C PRO A 25 10.33 5.04 1.76
N GLY A 26 9.11 4.70 1.35
CA GLY A 26 8.48 5.18 0.12
C GLY A 26 8.56 4.19 -1.05
N ASP A 27 9.33 3.10 -0.93
CA ASP A 27 9.40 2.08 -1.98
C ASP A 27 8.03 1.44 -2.24
N VAL A 28 7.83 1.01 -3.49
CA VAL A 28 6.57 0.46 -3.97
C VAL A 28 6.72 -1.01 -4.31
N ILE A 29 5.77 -1.83 -3.86
CA ILE A 29 5.68 -3.23 -4.29
C ILE A 29 4.87 -3.29 -5.58
N VAL A 30 5.39 -3.98 -6.59
CA VAL A 30 4.67 -4.33 -7.82
C VAL A 30 4.36 -5.82 -7.80
N ALA A 31 3.09 -6.18 -7.95
CA ALA A 31 2.61 -7.55 -7.78
C ALA A 31 1.66 -8.01 -8.91
N GLY A 32 1.57 -9.33 -9.06
CA GLY A 32 0.67 -9.96 -10.03
C GLY A 32 -0.81 -9.93 -9.62
N ARG A 33 -1.49 -11.04 -9.91
CA ARG A 33 -2.92 -11.21 -9.57
C ARG A 33 -3.08 -11.69 -8.13
N ASN A 34 -4.18 -11.28 -7.51
CA ASN A 34 -4.64 -11.76 -6.20
C ASN A 34 -3.61 -11.54 -5.07
N TRP A 35 -2.92 -10.40 -5.07
CA TRP A 35 -1.97 -10.06 -4.01
C TRP A 35 -2.63 -10.06 -2.63
N GLY A 36 -1.90 -10.56 -1.63
CA GLY A 36 -2.37 -10.67 -0.24
C GLY A 36 -3.44 -11.75 -0.04
N CYS A 37 -3.46 -12.76 -0.91
CA CYS A 37 -4.37 -13.90 -0.76
C CYS A 37 -4.08 -14.71 0.52
N GLY A 38 -5.11 -15.38 1.02
CA GLY A 38 -5.04 -16.24 2.19
C GLY A 38 -5.77 -15.67 3.40
N SER A 39 -5.21 -15.88 4.59
CA SER A 39 -5.86 -15.57 5.86
C SER A 39 -6.07 -14.07 6.09
N SER A 40 -7.12 -13.72 6.85
CA SER A 40 -7.43 -12.35 7.28
C SER A 40 -6.47 -11.83 8.37
N ARG A 41 -5.16 -11.85 8.10
CA ARG A 41 -4.13 -11.34 9.02
C ARG A 41 -3.85 -9.88 8.70
N GLU A 42 -4.28 -8.99 9.58
CA GLU A 42 -3.99 -7.56 9.47
C GLU A 42 -2.48 -7.26 9.58
N GLN A 43 -1.77 -8.14 10.30
CA GLN A 43 -0.31 -8.11 10.44
C GLN A 43 0.42 -8.07 9.10
N ALA A 44 -0.13 -8.67 8.04
CA ALA A 44 0.50 -8.63 6.72
C ALA A 44 0.65 -7.19 6.20
N VAL A 45 -0.35 -6.33 6.45
CA VAL A 45 -0.32 -4.93 6.03
C VAL A 45 0.53 -4.10 6.99
N ILE A 46 0.37 -4.31 8.31
CA ILE A 46 1.13 -3.59 9.34
C ILE A 46 2.63 -3.81 9.12
N CYS A 47 3.03 -5.04 8.83
CA CYS A 47 4.39 -5.43 8.54
C CYS A 47 4.98 -4.63 7.36
N LEU A 48 4.30 -4.61 6.21
CA LEU A 48 4.74 -3.84 5.03
C LEU A 48 4.83 -2.34 5.31
N LYS A 49 3.81 -1.77 5.97
CA LYS A 49 3.81 -0.35 6.30
C LYS A 49 4.94 0.01 7.27
N ALA A 50 5.19 -0.83 8.28
CA ALA A 50 6.27 -0.63 9.24
C ALA A 50 7.67 -0.81 8.61
N ALA A 51 7.78 -1.64 7.57
CA ALA A 51 8.99 -1.76 6.76
C ALA A 51 9.24 -0.56 5.83
N GLY A 52 8.29 0.38 5.73
CA GLY A 52 8.45 1.60 4.94
C GLY A 52 7.85 1.54 3.54
N VAL A 53 7.09 0.49 3.19
CA VAL A 53 6.42 0.39 1.89
C VAL A 53 5.41 1.55 1.75
N GLY A 54 5.57 2.33 0.68
CA GLY A 54 4.74 3.49 0.38
C GLY A 54 3.44 3.15 -0.35
N ALA A 55 3.45 2.11 -1.19
CA ALA A 55 2.26 1.60 -1.88
C ALA A 55 2.44 0.16 -2.36
N VAL A 56 1.33 -0.49 -2.70
CA VAL A 56 1.32 -1.74 -3.48
C VAL A 56 0.54 -1.51 -4.76
N ILE A 57 1.16 -1.78 -5.90
CA ILE A 57 0.54 -1.77 -7.23
C ILE A 57 0.37 -3.22 -7.67
N ALA A 58 -0.85 -3.65 -8.00
CA ALA A 58 -1.09 -5.02 -8.41
C ALA A 58 -2.06 -5.15 -9.60
N VAL A 59 -2.06 -6.32 -10.25
CA VAL A 59 -3.10 -6.65 -11.25
C VAL A 59 -4.44 -6.82 -10.55
N SER A 60 -4.46 -7.41 -9.35
CA SER A 60 -5.63 -7.48 -8.48
C SER A 60 -5.22 -7.82 -7.04
N PHE A 61 -6.12 -7.56 -6.10
CA PHE A 61 -5.93 -7.85 -4.67
C PHE A 61 -6.96 -8.86 -4.16
N ALA A 62 -6.56 -9.64 -3.17
CA ALA A 62 -7.51 -10.32 -2.32
C ALA A 62 -8.33 -9.28 -1.53
N ARG A 63 -9.66 -9.47 -1.49
CA ARG A 63 -10.61 -8.49 -0.94
C ARG A 63 -10.28 -8.06 0.50
N ILE A 64 -9.84 -9.01 1.32
CA ILE A 64 -9.53 -8.75 2.74
C ILE A 64 -8.25 -7.92 2.88
N PHE A 65 -7.19 -8.30 2.15
CA PHE A 65 -5.94 -7.52 2.14
C PHE A 65 -6.20 -6.09 1.67
N TYR A 66 -6.95 -5.91 0.57
CA TYR A 66 -7.28 -4.59 0.04
C TYR A 66 -7.94 -3.67 1.07
N ARG A 67 -8.94 -4.18 1.81
CA ARG A 67 -9.59 -3.43 2.89
C ARG A 67 -8.61 -3.10 4.02
N ASN A 68 -7.82 -4.08 4.45
CA ASN A 68 -6.86 -3.88 5.55
C ASN A 68 -5.77 -2.87 5.17
N ALA A 69 -5.31 -2.88 3.91
CA ALA A 69 -4.36 -1.91 3.37
C ALA A 69 -4.89 -0.48 3.51
N ILE A 70 -6.08 -0.21 2.98
CA ILE A 70 -6.73 1.10 3.09
C ILE A 70 -6.94 1.50 4.56
N ASN A 71 -7.47 0.59 5.39
CA ASN A 71 -7.74 0.88 6.80
C ASN A 71 -6.47 1.24 7.58
N ASN A 72 -5.32 0.68 7.19
CA ASN A 72 -4.04 1.00 7.79
C ASN A 72 -3.29 2.10 7.04
N GLY A 73 -3.89 2.77 6.05
CA GLY A 73 -3.24 3.87 5.33
C GLY A 73 -2.15 3.43 4.35
N LEU A 74 -2.17 2.19 3.88
CA LEU A 74 -1.32 1.69 2.80
C LEU A 74 -2.11 1.71 1.48
N PRO A 75 -1.73 2.54 0.49
CA PRO A 75 -2.35 2.54 -0.83
C PRO A 75 -2.22 1.17 -1.52
N ALA A 76 -3.35 0.60 -1.94
CA ALA A 76 -3.43 -0.63 -2.73
C ALA A 76 -4.06 -0.29 -4.09
N ILE A 77 -3.23 -0.22 -5.14
CA ILE A 77 -3.59 0.36 -6.44
C ILE A 77 -3.71 -0.75 -7.47
N VAL A 78 -4.86 -0.83 -8.13
CA VAL A 78 -5.09 -1.78 -9.23
C VAL A 78 -4.71 -1.11 -10.55
N CYS A 79 -3.57 -1.49 -11.12
CA CYS A 79 -3.12 -0.97 -12.43
C CYS A 79 -2.36 -2.04 -13.22
N PRO A 80 -3.06 -2.96 -13.90
CA PRO A 80 -2.41 -4.03 -14.67
C PRO A 80 -1.42 -3.54 -15.73
N ALA A 81 -1.67 -2.36 -16.32
CA ALA A 81 -0.78 -1.76 -17.32
C ALA A 81 0.55 -1.31 -16.70
N ALA A 82 0.53 -0.69 -15.52
CA ALA A 82 1.76 -0.34 -14.80
C ALA A 82 2.53 -1.60 -14.37
N VAL A 83 1.84 -2.63 -13.88
CA VAL A 83 2.49 -3.91 -13.51
C VAL A 83 3.22 -4.54 -14.69
N ALA A 84 2.67 -4.45 -15.90
CA ALA A 84 3.29 -5.02 -17.10
C ALA A 84 4.51 -4.22 -17.60
N ALA A 85 4.64 -2.95 -17.18
CA ALA A 85 5.68 -2.04 -17.66
C ALA A 85 6.80 -1.78 -16.64
N LEU A 86 6.52 -1.94 -15.34
CA LEU A 86 7.47 -1.70 -14.26
C LEU A 86 8.39 -2.90 -14.06
N GLU A 87 9.67 -2.61 -13.86
CA GLU A 87 10.70 -3.60 -13.51
C GLU A 87 11.30 -3.29 -12.14
N GLN A 88 11.83 -4.32 -11.46
CA GLN A 88 12.46 -4.14 -10.16
C GLN A 88 13.65 -3.17 -10.23
N GLY A 89 13.75 -2.27 -9.24
CA GLY A 89 14.80 -1.27 -9.16
C GLY A 89 14.54 0.01 -9.98
N GLN A 90 13.43 0.08 -10.71
CA GLN A 90 13.02 1.31 -11.38
C GLN A 90 12.43 2.32 -10.40
N GLN A 91 12.70 3.60 -10.63
CA GLN A 91 12.01 4.67 -9.93
C GLN A 91 10.59 4.84 -10.46
N VAL A 92 9.65 5.01 -9.52
CA VAL A 92 8.24 5.22 -9.80
C VAL A 92 7.70 6.32 -8.91
N GLU A 93 6.86 7.18 -9.48
CA GLU A 93 6.08 8.17 -8.75
C GLU A 93 4.61 7.72 -8.75
N VAL A 94 3.98 7.76 -7.59
CA VAL A 94 2.56 7.42 -7.42
C VAL A 94 1.83 8.68 -6.96
N ASP A 95 1.01 9.25 -7.84
CA ASP A 95 0.16 10.40 -7.53
C ASP A 95 -1.28 9.92 -7.27
N LEU A 96 -1.66 9.85 -6.00
CA LEU A 96 -2.99 9.43 -5.59
C LEU A 96 -4.08 10.46 -5.91
N ALA A 97 -3.73 11.74 -6.04
CA ALA A 97 -4.67 12.82 -6.31
C ALA A 97 -4.98 12.89 -7.81
N ALA A 98 -3.96 12.78 -8.65
CA ALA A 98 -4.12 12.66 -10.11
C ALA A 98 -4.58 11.27 -10.56
N ALA A 99 -4.46 10.27 -9.69
CA ALA A 99 -4.69 8.86 -9.98
C ALA A 99 -3.79 8.31 -11.11
N GLU A 100 -2.49 8.61 -11.00
CA GLU A 100 -1.47 8.27 -12.00
C GLU A 100 -0.25 7.58 -11.37
N ILE A 101 0.34 6.65 -12.09
CA ILE A 101 1.66 6.08 -11.83
C ILE A 101 2.60 6.55 -12.94
N ARG A 102 3.73 7.16 -12.59
CA ARG A 102 4.71 7.68 -13.56
C ARG A 102 6.04 6.95 -13.42
N CYS A 103 6.60 6.51 -14.54
CA CYS A 103 7.93 5.92 -14.60
C CYS A 103 8.57 6.19 -15.97
N ALA A 104 9.76 5.64 -16.21
CA ALA A 104 10.48 5.79 -17.48
C ALA A 104 9.69 5.28 -18.70
N ALA A 105 8.80 4.30 -18.51
CA ALA A 105 7.95 3.76 -19.58
C ALA A 105 6.74 4.65 -19.92
N GLY A 106 6.42 5.65 -19.08
CA GLY A 106 5.34 6.59 -19.30
C GLY A 106 4.44 6.79 -18.08
N VAL A 107 3.20 7.20 -18.36
CA VAL A 107 2.17 7.50 -17.36
C VAL A 107 1.05 6.47 -17.48
N PHE A 108 0.71 5.84 -16.36
CA PHE A 108 -0.33 4.82 -16.26
C PHE A 108 -1.45 5.30 -15.33
N PRO A 109 -2.62 5.71 -15.86
CA PRO A 109 -3.73 6.10 -15.02
C PRO A 109 -4.35 4.87 -14.33
N PHE A 110 -4.95 5.10 -13.17
CA PHE A 110 -5.77 4.12 -12.46
C PHE A 110 -7.08 4.75 -11.98
N PRO A 111 -8.13 3.97 -11.67
CA PRO A 111 -9.37 4.52 -11.17
C PRO A 111 -9.14 5.29 -9.85
N PRO A 112 -9.56 6.56 -9.73
CA PRO A 112 -9.34 7.34 -8.53
C PRO A 112 -10.04 6.70 -7.34
N PHE A 113 -9.40 6.76 -6.16
CA PHE A 113 -10.06 6.37 -4.93
C PHE A 113 -11.25 7.31 -4.65
N PRO A 114 -12.37 6.79 -4.10
CA PRO A 114 -13.44 7.66 -3.62
C PRO A 114 -12.92 8.70 -2.62
N PRO A 115 -13.52 9.91 -2.53
CA PRO A 115 -13.02 10.97 -1.65
C PRO A 115 -12.88 10.57 -0.18
N SER A 116 -13.75 9.69 0.33
CA SER A 116 -13.63 9.14 1.69
C SER A 116 -12.39 8.27 1.87
N VAL A 117 -12.05 7.45 0.88
CA VAL A 117 -10.85 6.60 0.88
C VAL A 117 -9.59 7.44 0.73
N GLN A 118 -9.62 8.48 -0.11
CA GLN A 118 -8.50 9.42 -0.22
C GLN A 118 -8.17 10.05 1.13
N ARG A 119 -9.19 10.56 1.86
CA ARG A 119 -9.00 11.11 3.21
C ARG A 119 -8.45 10.08 4.19
N ILE A 120 -8.98 8.86 4.19
CA ILE A 120 -8.47 7.76 5.03
C ILE A 120 -6.96 7.54 4.78
N LEU A 121 -6.54 7.52 3.51
CA LEU A 121 -5.13 7.31 3.17
C LEU A 121 -4.26 8.52 3.58
N THR A 122 -4.69 9.74 3.27
CA THR A 122 -3.98 10.98 3.63
C THR A 122 -3.82 11.17 5.14
N GLU A 123 -4.82 10.76 5.92
CA GLU A 123 -4.79 10.87 7.38
C GLU A 123 -4.04 9.69 8.04
N GLY A 124 -3.51 8.76 7.25
CA GLY A 124 -2.66 7.67 7.72
C GLY A 124 -3.42 6.40 8.15
N GLY A 125 -4.71 6.32 7.85
CA GLY A 125 -5.57 5.17 8.10
C GLY A 125 -6.93 5.53 8.67
N LEU A 126 -7.79 4.52 8.82
CA LEU A 126 -9.18 4.68 9.25
C LEU A 126 -9.28 5.20 10.69
N ILE A 127 -8.43 4.71 11.60
CA ILE A 127 -8.46 5.13 13.01
C ILE A 127 -8.05 6.60 13.18
N PRO A 128 -6.91 7.07 12.62
CA PRO A 128 -6.62 8.50 12.57
C PRO A 128 -7.77 9.32 11.98
N TYR A 129 -8.35 8.85 10.87
CA TYR A 129 -9.45 9.54 10.20
C TYR A 129 -10.68 9.73 11.08
N LEU A 130 -11.13 8.67 11.73
CA LEU A 130 -12.28 8.73 12.63
C LEU A 130 -12.01 9.63 13.84
N LYS A 131 -10.77 9.68 14.35
CA LYS A 131 -10.41 10.59 15.44
C LYS A 131 -10.55 12.06 15.02
N GLN A 132 -10.13 12.41 13.82
CA GLN A 132 -10.26 13.79 13.30
C GLN A 132 -11.72 14.15 13.06
N LEU A 133 -12.48 13.26 12.42
CA LEU A 133 -13.91 13.47 12.15
C LEU A 133 -14.71 13.72 13.44
N LEU A 134 -14.52 12.86 14.45
CA LEU A 134 -15.23 12.97 15.74
C LEU A 134 -14.78 14.20 16.55
N ALA A 135 -13.54 14.67 16.37
CA ALA A 135 -13.09 15.90 17.00
C ALA A 135 -13.75 17.13 16.36
N ALA A 136 -13.98 17.12 15.05
CA ALA A 136 -14.62 18.21 14.31
C ALA A 136 -16.14 18.31 14.60
N GLU A 137 -16.82 17.19 14.86
CA GLU A 137 -18.26 17.15 15.21
C GLU A 137 -18.57 17.59 16.65
N ARG A 138 -17.54 17.71 17.51
CA ARG A 138 -17.67 18.15 18.92
C ARG A 138 -17.51 19.66 19.12
N LEU A 139 -17.41 20.42 18.02
CA LEU A 139 -17.43 21.88 17.98
C LEU A 139 -18.78 22.37 17.47
#